data_AF-A0A7W0VXU6-F1
#
_entry.id   AF-A0A7W0VXU6-F1
#
_cell.length_a   1.000
_cell.length_b   1.000
_cell.length_c   1.000
_cell.angle_alpha   90.00
_cell.angle_beta   90.00
_cell.angle_gamma   90.00
#
_symmetry.space_group_name_H-M   'P 1'
#
loop_
_entity.id
_entity.type
_entity.pdbx_description
1 polymer ?
#
loop_
_entity_poly.entity_id
_entity_poly.type
_entity_poly.pdbx_seq_one_letter_code
_entity_poly.pdbx_strand_id
1 'polypeptide(L)'
;MRVALSLLLLIVLGCGPSSREVRTAKLAEYNAQTAHILDIATQVVQRSYKVADIDPKQATIVTGAQWYNEDGGRRGIANEGNGDYLVNMRGGDIELSLEVRVLGAAGGRVIVTVQPRTRQLVSGSPQPRSLAPDDPNLPPWVKGRVDTLAVDIYNAARQFAHAN
;
A
#
# COMPACT_ATOMS: atom_id res chain seq x y z
N MET A 1 -40.81 -15.66 31.78
CA MET A 1 -39.46 -15.07 31.89
C MET A 1 -38.95 -14.82 30.48
N ARG A 2 -38.75 -13.55 30.11
CA ARG A 2 -38.30 -13.14 28.77
C ARG A 2 -36.77 -13.20 28.74
N VAL A 3 -36.21 -14.06 27.90
CA VAL A 3 -34.77 -14.14 27.63
C VAL A 3 -34.41 -12.93 26.78
N ALA A 4 -33.76 -11.93 27.39
CA ALA A 4 -33.20 -10.79 26.69
C ALA A 4 -31.90 -11.24 26.00
N LEU A 5 -32.00 -11.54 24.70
CA LEU A 5 -30.86 -11.80 23.83
C LEU A 5 -30.25 -10.44 23.45
N SER A 6 -29.33 -9.94 24.28
CA SER A 6 -28.58 -8.72 24.01
C SER A 6 -27.62 -8.94 22.84
N LEU A 7 -28.04 -8.44 21.67
CA LEU A 7 -27.29 -8.34 20.43
C LEU A 7 -26.03 -7.48 20.64
N LEU A 8 -24.84 -8.09 20.68
CA LEU A 8 -23.57 -7.37 20.77
C LEU A 8 -23.20 -6.84 19.38
N LEU A 9 -23.59 -5.60 19.09
CA LEU A 9 -23.26 -4.89 17.87
C LEU A 9 -21.79 -4.41 17.95
N LEU A 10 -20.85 -5.20 17.42
CA LEU A 10 -19.45 -4.76 17.24
C LEU A 10 -19.39 -3.75 16.10
N ILE A 11 -19.41 -2.47 16.45
CA ILE A 11 -19.16 -1.37 15.53
C ILE A 11 -17.67 -1.39 15.19
N VAL A 12 -17.31 -2.05 14.08
CA VAL A 12 -16.01 -1.83 13.44
C VAL A 12 -16.10 -0.48 12.72
N LEU A 13 -15.94 0.62 13.48
CA LEU A 13 -15.52 1.88 12.87
C LEU A 13 -14.17 1.58 12.21
N GLY A 14 -14.14 1.61 10.88
CA GLY A 14 -12.93 1.44 10.09
C GLY A 14 -11.96 2.60 10.34
N CYS A 15 -11.34 2.60 11.51
CA CYS A 15 -10.19 3.41 11.83
C CYS A 15 -8.99 2.76 11.15
N GLY A 16 -8.29 3.50 10.28
CA GLY A 16 -6.98 3.08 9.80
C GLY A 16 -6.01 2.84 10.97
N PRO A 17 -4.82 2.27 10.69
CA PRO A 17 -3.86 1.97 11.75
C PRO A 17 -3.53 3.23 12.56
N SER A 18 -3.37 3.07 13.85
CA SER A 18 -3.01 4.16 14.75
C SER A 18 -1.63 4.73 14.40
N SER A 19 -1.38 6.00 14.73
CA SER A 19 -0.07 6.63 14.48
C SER A 19 1.09 5.87 15.16
N ARG A 20 0.82 5.18 16.27
CA ARG A 20 1.80 4.34 16.97
C ARG A 20 2.12 3.08 16.17
N GLU A 21 1.11 2.38 15.67
CA GLU A 21 1.30 1.17 14.84
C GLU A 21 2.06 1.50 13.55
N VAL A 22 1.69 2.60 12.88
CA VAL A 22 2.38 3.06 11.67
C VAL A 22 3.85 3.37 11.97
N ARG A 23 4.13 4.07 13.07
CA ARG A 23 5.52 4.37 13.47
C ARG A 23 6.31 3.10 13.77
N THR A 24 5.73 2.17 14.53
CA THR A 24 6.36 0.88 14.84
C THR A 24 6.66 0.09 13.56
N ALA A 25 5.70 -0.02 12.65
CA ALA A 25 5.86 -0.75 11.41
C ALA A 25 6.97 -0.16 10.51
N LYS A 26 7.02 1.17 10.38
CA LYS A 26 8.03 1.85 9.55
C LYS A 26 9.44 1.83 10.12
N LEU A 27 9.58 1.66 11.44
CA LEU A 27 10.86 1.60 12.14
C LEU A 27 11.26 0.16 12.51
N ALA A 28 10.47 -0.83 12.10
CA ALA A 28 10.75 -2.22 12.41
C ALA A 28 12.01 -2.70 11.67
N GLU A 29 12.90 -3.31 12.43
CA GLU A 29 14.03 -4.07 11.90
C GLU A 29 13.77 -5.55 12.16
N TYR A 30 14.00 -6.37 11.14
CA TYR A 30 13.72 -7.80 11.17
C TYR A 30 15.01 -8.61 11.23
N ASN A 31 15.04 -9.59 12.13
CA ASN A 31 16.10 -10.58 12.23
C ASN A 31 15.73 -11.82 11.40
N ALA A 32 15.81 -11.67 10.08
CA ALA A 32 15.57 -12.72 9.11
C ALA A 32 16.28 -12.41 7.79
N GLN A 33 16.43 -13.42 6.93
CA GLN A 33 17.01 -13.24 5.61
C GLN A 33 16.10 -12.37 4.73
N THR A 34 16.70 -11.50 3.90
CA THR A 34 15.98 -10.62 2.95
C THR A 34 14.95 -11.36 2.11
N ALA A 35 15.32 -12.54 1.58
CA ALA A 35 14.43 -13.36 0.76
C ALA A 35 13.18 -13.84 1.53
N HIS A 36 13.32 -14.16 2.83
CA HIS A 36 12.21 -14.56 3.67
C HIS A 36 11.24 -13.39 3.90
N ILE A 37 11.77 -12.21 4.22
CA ILE A 37 10.93 -11.02 4.41
C ILE A 37 10.26 -10.59 3.09
N LEU A 38 10.96 -10.75 1.96
CA LEU A 38 10.39 -10.49 0.64
C LEU A 38 9.22 -11.44 0.31
N ASP A 39 9.33 -12.73 0.65
CA ASP A 39 8.23 -13.68 0.46
C ASP A 39 7.00 -13.30 1.31
N ILE A 40 7.19 -12.97 2.59
CA ILE A 40 6.11 -12.48 3.45
C ILE A 40 5.46 -11.22 2.86
N ALA A 41 6.27 -10.25 2.45
CA ALA A 41 5.77 -9.02 1.83
C ALA A 41 4.99 -9.32 0.55
N THR A 42 5.45 -10.27 -0.28
CA THR A 42 4.76 -10.71 -1.49
C THR A 42 3.39 -11.28 -1.17
N GLN A 43 3.30 -12.18 -0.19
CA GLN A 43 2.03 -12.77 0.25
C GLN A 43 1.06 -11.71 0.77
N VAL A 44 1.55 -10.70 1.51
CA VAL A 44 0.72 -9.59 2.00
C VAL A 44 0.22 -8.73 0.84
N VAL A 45 1.10 -8.35 -0.09
CA VAL A 45 0.72 -7.55 -1.26
C VAL A 45 -0.36 -8.26 -2.09
N GLN A 46 -0.20 -9.55 -2.35
CA GLN A 46 -1.13 -10.35 -3.16
C GLN A 46 -2.54 -10.46 -2.55
N ARG A 47 -2.72 -10.25 -1.24
CA ARG A 47 -4.05 -10.27 -0.61
C ARG A 47 -4.90 -9.05 -0.95
N SER A 48 -4.28 -7.92 -1.27
CA SER A 48 -4.97 -6.63 -1.41
C SER A 48 -4.71 -5.92 -2.74
N TYR A 49 -3.66 -6.32 -3.46
CA TYR A 49 -3.21 -5.69 -4.69
C TYR A 49 -2.87 -6.74 -5.75
N LYS A 50 -3.14 -6.41 -7.01
CA LYS A 50 -2.51 -7.11 -8.14
C LYS A 50 -1.01 -6.80 -8.10
N VAL A 51 -0.17 -7.80 -8.30
CA VAL A 51 1.29 -7.60 -8.44
C VAL A 51 1.60 -7.35 -9.92
N ALA A 52 2.35 -6.28 -10.21
CA ALA A 52 2.85 -5.99 -11.55
C ALA A 52 4.23 -6.61 -11.77
N ASP A 53 5.11 -6.53 -10.78
CA ASP A 53 6.49 -7.00 -10.89
C ASP A 53 7.04 -7.43 -9.52
N ILE A 54 7.97 -8.38 -9.56
CA ILE A 54 8.78 -8.81 -8.41
C ILE A 54 10.21 -8.96 -8.92
N ASP A 55 11.14 -8.19 -8.35
CA ASP A 55 12.58 -8.32 -8.61
C ASP A 55 13.27 -8.89 -7.36
N PRO A 56 13.56 -10.20 -7.32
CA PRO A 56 14.25 -10.82 -6.18
C PRO A 56 15.69 -10.35 -6.02
N LYS A 57 16.34 -9.87 -7.10
CA LYS A 57 17.74 -9.39 -7.02
C LYS A 57 17.81 -8.05 -6.32
N GLN A 58 16.83 -7.18 -6.55
CA GLN A 58 16.70 -5.90 -5.87
C GLN A 58 15.85 -5.99 -4.59
N ALA A 59 15.28 -7.16 -4.31
CA ALA A 59 14.32 -7.40 -3.24
C ALA A 59 13.16 -6.40 -3.25
N THR A 60 12.54 -6.23 -4.42
CA THR A 60 11.43 -5.30 -4.63
C THR A 60 10.16 -5.97 -5.17
N ILE A 61 9.01 -5.41 -4.82
CA ILE A 61 7.68 -5.78 -5.30
C ILE A 61 6.98 -4.49 -5.76
N VAL A 62 6.38 -4.50 -6.94
CA VAL A 62 5.60 -3.37 -7.45
C VAL A 62 4.16 -3.82 -7.68
N THR A 63 3.19 -3.10 -7.13
CA THR A 63 1.78 -3.37 -7.39
C THR A 63 1.37 -2.90 -8.78
N GLY A 64 0.29 -3.47 -9.30
CA GLY A 64 -0.44 -2.94 -10.44
C GLY A 64 -0.81 -1.48 -10.21
N ALA A 65 -0.67 -0.67 -11.26
CA ALA A 65 -1.17 0.69 -11.28
C ALA A 65 -2.70 0.67 -11.25
N GLN A 66 -3.29 1.51 -10.41
CA GLN A 66 -4.72 1.69 -10.29
C GLN A 66 -5.04 3.18 -10.24
N TRP A 67 -6.07 3.58 -10.98
CA TRP A 67 -6.55 4.95 -10.99
C TRP A 67 -7.63 5.19 -9.93
N TYR A 68 -7.57 6.38 -9.35
CA TYR A 68 -8.43 6.85 -8.27
C TYR A 68 -8.87 8.28 -8.57
N ASN A 69 -10.06 8.66 -8.11
CA ASN A 69 -10.44 10.06 -8.03
C ASN A 69 -9.72 10.75 -6.86
N GLU A 70 -9.89 12.07 -6.75
CA GLU A 70 -9.27 12.90 -5.70
C GLU A 70 -9.63 12.42 -4.28
N ASP A 71 -10.82 11.82 -4.10
CA ASP A 71 -11.30 11.28 -2.82
C ASP A 71 -10.81 9.85 -2.52
N GLY A 72 -10.07 9.21 -3.43
CA GLY A 72 -9.54 7.85 -3.25
C GLY A 72 -10.50 6.72 -3.62
N GLY A 73 -11.63 7.05 -4.24
CA GLY A 73 -12.54 6.12 -4.91
C GLY A 73 -11.91 5.59 -6.20
N ARG A 74 -11.94 4.26 -6.38
CA ARG A 74 -11.37 3.61 -7.57
C ARG A 74 -12.11 4.06 -8.83
N ARG A 75 -11.35 4.43 -9.87
CA ARG A 75 -11.87 4.53 -11.24
C ARG A 75 -11.85 3.14 -11.87
N GLY A 76 -12.98 2.72 -12.42
CA GLY A 76 -13.05 1.46 -13.16
C GLY A 76 -12.19 1.52 -14.42
N ILE A 77 -11.53 0.41 -14.75
CA ILE A 77 -10.98 0.18 -16.08
C ILE A 77 -12.08 -0.58 -16.83
N ALA A 78 -12.59 -0.06 -17.95
CA ALA A 78 -13.58 -0.80 -18.71
C ALA A 78 -12.85 -1.83 -19.58
N ASN A 79 -13.25 -3.10 -19.47
CA ASN A 79 -12.77 -4.25 -20.24
C ASN A 79 -11.44 -4.88 -19.78
N GLU A 80 -11.54 -5.75 -18.76
CA GLU A 80 -10.56 -6.81 -18.49
C GLU A 80 -10.54 -7.80 -19.67
N GLY A 81 -9.89 -7.44 -20.79
CA GLY A 81 -9.67 -8.41 -21.87
C GLY A 81 -9.37 -7.88 -23.28
N ASN A 82 -9.49 -6.58 -23.58
CA ASN A 82 -9.36 -6.11 -24.97
C ASN A 82 -8.72 -4.71 -25.11
N GLY A 83 -7.61 -4.48 -24.39
CA GLY A 83 -6.85 -3.22 -24.42
C GLY A 83 -7.39 -2.21 -23.40
N ASP A 84 -6.49 -1.60 -22.65
CA ASP A 84 -6.77 -0.66 -21.56
C ASP A 84 -7.45 0.62 -22.08
N TYR A 85 -8.78 0.63 -22.16
CA TYR A 85 -9.53 1.87 -22.34
C TYR A 85 -9.98 2.41 -20.99
N LEU A 86 -9.33 3.49 -20.58
CA LEU A 86 -9.61 4.26 -19.39
C LEU A 86 -10.94 5.00 -19.56
N VAL A 87 -12.02 4.47 -19.00
CA VAL A 87 -13.35 5.10 -19.11
C VAL A 87 -13.53 6.09 -17.94
N ASN A 88 -13.80 7.35 -18.26
CA ASN A 88 -14.17 8.43 -17.32
C ASN A 88 -13.05 9.01 -16.42
N MET A 89 -11.80 9.04 -16.88
CA MET A 89 -10.78 9.82 -16.17
C MET A 89 -11.01 11.31 -16.30
N ARG A 90 -10.72 12.05 -15.24
CA ARG A 90 -10.82 13.51 -15.20
C ARG A 90 -9.51 14.11 -14.72
N GLY A 91 -9.26 15.36 -15.11
CA GLY A 91 -8.16 16.13 -14.51
C GLY A 91 -8.28 16.08 -12.98
N GLY A 92 -7.18 15.80 -12.30
CA GLY A 92 -7.14 15.58 -10.86
C GLY A 92 -7.05 14.11 -10.45
N ASP A 93 -7.50 13.17 -11.29
CA ASP A 93 -7.42 11.74 -10.98
C ASP A 93 -5.95 11.28 -10.80
N ILE A 94 -5.75 10.37 -9.87
CA ILE A 94 -4.44 9.89 -9.42
C ILE A 94 -4.27 8.42 -9.80
N GLU A 95 -3.22 8.11 -10.53
CA GLU A 95 -2.73 6.77 -10.67
C GLU A 95 -1.76 6.46 -9.53
N LEU A 96 -1.96 5.32 -8.88
CA LEU A 96 -1.13 4.84 -7.79
C LEU A 96 -0.66 3.41 -8.07
N SER A 97 0.63 3.19 -7.86
CA SER A 97 1.20 1.88 -7.55
C SER A 97 2.05 1.98 -6.29
N LEU A 98 2.21 0.88 -5.57
CA LEU A 98 3.03 0.81 -4.36
C LEU A 98 4.26 -0.04 -4.66
N GLU A 99 5.41 0.48 -4.29
CA GLU A 99 6.67 -0.24 -4.32
C GLU A 99 7.04 -0.64 -2.89
N VAL A 100 7.27 -1.93 -2.69
CA VAL A 100 7.81 -2.48 -1.46
C VAL A 100 9.26 -2.87 -1.72
N ARG A 101 10.18 -2.45 -0.85
CA ARG A 101 11.59 -2.85 -0.89
C ARG A 101 12.01 -3.44 0.44
N VAL A 102 12.79 -4.52 0.41
CA VAL A 102 13.44 -5.10 1.57
C VAL A 102 14.93 -4.77 1.50
N LEU A 103 15.43 -3.98 2.44
CA LEU A 103 16.80 -3.47 2.45
C LEU A 103 17.58 -4.06 3.62
N GLY A 104 18.87 -4.36 3.39
CA GLY A 104 19.77 -4.70 4.49
C GLY A 104 20.05 -3.49 5.40
N ALA A 105 20.15 -3.75 6.69
CA ALA A 105 20.48 -2.79 7.74
C ALA A 105 21.70 -3.27 8.55
N ALA A 106 22.18 -2.43 9.47
CA ALA A 106 23.34 -2.76 10.30
C ALA A 106 23.09 -3.99 11.19
N GLY A 107 24.11 -4.83 11.34
CA GLY A 107 24.06 -6.03 12.18
C GLY A 107 23.31 -7.21 11.54
N GLY A 108 23.22 -7.28 10.21
CA GLY A 108 22.57 -8.39 9.50
C GLY A 108 21.04 -8.36 9.57
N ARG A 109 20.46 -7.26 10.08
CA ARG A 109 19.02 -7.00 10.11
C ARG A 109 18.54 -6.52 8.76
N VAL A 110 17.23 -6.54 8.53
CA VAL A 110 16.61 -5.97 7.33
C VAL A 110 15.48 -5.02 7.71
N ILE A 111 15.17 -4.08 6.83
CA ILE A 111 14.05 -3.15 6.96
C ILE A 111 13.15 -3.28 5.73
N VAL A 112 11.86 -2.95 5.91
CA VAL A 112 10.89 -2.89 4.82
C VAL A 112 10.48 -1.44 4.59
N THR A 113 10.58 -0.97 3.35
CA THR A 113 10.09 0.36 2.96
C THR A 113 8.95 0.20 1.96
N VAL A 114 7.88 0.97 2.15
CA VAL A 114 6.76 1.08 1.21
C VAL A 114 6.74 2.51 0.66
N GLN A 115 6.80 2.67 -0.66
CA GLN A 115 6.81 3.96 -1.33
C GLN A 115 5.69 4.03 -2.38
N PRO A 116 4.95 5.15 -2.48
CA PRO A 116 3.99 5.34 -3.55
C PRO A 116 4.70 5.80 -4.83
N ARG A 117 4.35 5.19 -5.96
CA ARG A 117 4.64 5.72 -7.30
C ARG A 117 3.35 6.33 -7.83
N THR A 118 3.30 7.65 -7.95
CA THR A 118 2.07 8.39 -8.28
C THR A 118 2.20 9.26 -9.51
N ARG A 119 1.13 9.28 -10.29
CA ARG A 119 0.95 10.17 -11.43
C ARG A 119 -0.44 10.80 -11.36
N GLN A 120 -0.56 12.06 -11.76
CA GLN A 120 -1.82 12.79 -11.81
C GLN A 120 -2.18 13.10 -13.25
N LEU A 121 -3.43 12.85 -13.63
CA LEU A 121 -3.94 13.34 -14.90
C LEU A 121 -4.17 14.86 -14.80
N VAL A 122 -3.54 15.63 -15.69
CA VAL A 122 -3.68 17.09 -15.73
C VAL A 122 -4.62 17.46 -16.87
N SER A 123 -5.64 18.28 -16.58
CA SER A 123 -6.60 18.72 -17.61
C SER A 123 -5.88 19.46 -18.74
N GLY A 124 -6.15 19.05 -19.99
CA GLY A 124 -5.50 19.63 -21.17
C GLY A 124 -4.07 19.12 -21.44
N SER A 125 -3.54 18.20 -20.64
CA SER A 125 -2.25 17.54 -20.91
C SER A 125 -2.49 16.10 -21.41
N PRO A 126 -1.83 15.67 -22.49
CA PRO A 126 -1.87 14.27 -22.93
C PRO A 126 -1.03 13.34 -22.04
N GLN A 127 -0.14 13.88 -21.20
CA GLN A 127 0.76 13.10 -20.35
C GLN A 127 0.45 13.34 -18.87
N PRO A 128 0.33 12.26 -18.07
CA PRO A 128 0.24 12.38 -16.62
C PRO A 128 1.51 13.00 -16.02
N ARG A 129 1.33 13.81 -14.98
CA ARG A 129 2.40 14.45 -14.22
C ARG A 129 2.77 13.58 -13.02
N SER A 130 4.05 13.29 -12.80
CA SER A 130 4.49 12.62 -11.57
C SER A 130 4.26 13.51 -10.34
N LEU A 131 3.81 12.89 -9.24
CA LEU A 131 3.69 13.57 -7.95
C LEU A 131 4.83 13.12 -7.04
N ALA A 132 5.56 14.08 -6.48
CA ALA A 132 6.54 13.82 -5.44
C ALA A 132 5.84 13.57 -4.09
N PRO A 133 6.50 12.92 -3.10
CA PRO A 133 5.91 12.67 -1.79
C PRO A 133 5.46 13.92 -1.02
N ASP A 134 6.04 15.08 -1.32
CA ASP A 134 5.76 16.40 -0.75
C ASP A 134 4.91 17.30 -1.67
N ASP A 135 4.40 16.78 -2.80
CA ASP A 135 3.56 17.54 -3.70
C ASP A 135 2.23 17.91 -3.02
N PRO A 136 1.83 19.19 -3.01
CA PRO A 136 0.59 19.63 -2.36
C PRO A 136 -0.67 19.03 -3.00
N ASN A 137 -0.58 18.53 -4.24
CA ASN A 137 -1.69 17.87 -4.94
C ASN A 137 -1.74 16.36 -4.65
N LEU A 138 -0.83 15.81 -3.86
CA LEU A 138 -0.86 14.40 -3.47
C LEU A 138 -1.92 14.21 -2.37
N PRO A 139 -3.02 13.48 -2.64
CA PRO A 139 -4.07 13.36 -1.65
C PRO A 139 -3.62 12.55 -0.41
N PRO A 140 -4.08 12.89 0.80
CA PRO A 140 -3.64 12.25 2.03
C PRO A 140 -3.99 10.75 2.11
N TRP A 141 -5.00 10.28 1.37
CA TRP A 141 -5.34 8.86 1.31
C TRP A 141 -4.24 8.01 0.67
N VAL A 142 -3.37 8.59 -0.17
CA VAL A 142 -2.21 7.89 -0.74
C VAL A 142 -1.26 7.46 0.38
N LYS A 143 -0.94 8.40 1.29
CA LYS A 143 -0.17 8.10 2.49
C LYS A 143 -0.87 7.05 3.35
N GLY A 144 -2.20 7.15 3.49
CA GLY A 144 -2.99 6.14 4.19
C GLY A 144 -2.78 4.72 3.66
N ARG A 145 -2.77 4.52 2.34
CA ARG A 145 -2.53 3.21 1.71
C ARG A 145 -1.11 2.68 1.95
N VAL A 146 -0.11 3.58 1.89
CA VAL A 146 1.28 3.25 2.21
C VAL A 146 1.39 2.79 3.67
N ASP A 147 0.77 3.54 4.59
CA ASP A 147 0.78 3.25 6.02
C ASP A 147 0.09 1.91 6.33
N THR A 148 -1.08 1.66 5.73
CA THR A 148 -1.79 0.37 5.86
C THR A 148 -0.93 -0.79 5.39
N LEU A 149 -0.35 -0.71 4.18
CA LEU A 149 0.47 -1.80 3.65
C LEU A 149 1.72 -2.05 4.50
N ALA A 150 2.37 -0.99 5.01
CA ALA A 150 3.51 -1.13 5.91
C ALA A 150 3.12 -1.87 7.21
N VAL A 151 1.96 -1.52 7.79
CA VAL A 151 1.44 -2.18 9.00
C VAL A 151 1.06 -3.64 8.72
N ASP A 152 0.44 -3.94 7.58
CA ASP A 152 0.07 -5.31 7.21
C ASP A 152 1.30 -6.21 7.05
N ILE A 153 2.37 -5.68 6.42
CA ILE A 153 3.65 -6.40 6.29
C ILE A 153 4.27 -6.60 7.66
N TYR A 154 4.30 -5.55 8.49
CA TYR A 154 4.80 -5.66 9.86
C TYR A 154 4.05 -6.73 10.67
N ASN A 155 2.71 -6.73 10.63
CA ASN A 155 1.89 -7.70 11.36
C ASN A 155 2.18 -9.14 10.93
N ALA A 156 2.42 -9.36 9.63
CA ALA A 156 2.80 -10.67 9.10
C ALA A 156 4.22 -11.10 9.49
N ALA A 157 5.16 -10.13 9.56
CA ALA A 157 6.58 -10.39 9.86
C ALA A 157 6.96 -10.17 11.34
N ARG A 158 6.02 -9.80 12.22
CA ARG A 158 6.30 -9.31 13.59
C ARG A 158 7.08 -10.29 14.46
N GLN A 159 6.96 -11.59 14.21
CA GLN A 159 7.71 -12.62 14.95
C GLN A 159 9.24 -12.52 14.71
N PHE A 160 9.64 -11.88 13.61
CA PHE A 160 11.03 -11.60 13.28
C PHE A 160 11.45 -10.18 13.67
N ALA A 161 10.50 -9.32 14.06
CA ALA A 161 10.78 -7.95 14.41
C ALA A 161 11.52 -7.89 15.75
N HIS A 162 12.58 -7.09 15.82
CA HIS A 162 13.19 -6.75 17.10
C HIS A 162 12.20 -5.92 17.93
N ALA A 163 12.06 -6.25 19.21
CA ALA A 163 11.41 -5.37 20.17
C ALA A 163 12.33 -4.16 20.38
N ASN A 164 11.89 -2.98 19.92
CA ASN A 164 12.48 -1.70 20.28
C ASN A 164 12.03 -1.28 21.68
#